data_AF-A0A5C6APR1-F1
#
_entry.id   AF-A0A5C6APR1-F1
#
_cell.length_a   1.000
_cell.length_b   1.000
_cell.length_c   1.000
_cell.angle_alpha   90.00
_cell.angle_beta   90.00
_cell.angle_gamma   90.00
#
_symmetry.space_group_name_H-M   'P 1'
#
loop_
_entity.id
_entity.type
_entity.pdbx_description
1 polymer ?
#
loop_
_entity_poly.entity_id
_entity_poly.type
_entity_poly.pdbx_seq_one_letter_code
_entity_poly.pdbx_strand_id
1 'polypeptide(L)'
;MSDIPHLLIVGGPNGSGKTTVAMQYATAASIPYYGADAIAASINPLYPTSARVEAGRKFVRSVGDAIASNRSFVVESTLSGRSFRNYMSDAGRRGYAITIVFVFVDTVDVCVARVAERVLKGGHDVPEADIRRRYYRSIRNFWTLYRNLADSWVVLYNGGSRIQDVSVGSRNVLTVRDTSLHTTFMNLVESSDD
;
A
#
# COMPACT_ATOMS: atom_id res chain seq x y z
N MET A 1 -1.52 -19.19 24.53
CA MET A 1 -2.17 -17.95 24.06
C MET A 1 -1.96 -17.91 22.56
N SER A 2 -3.02 -17.89 21.75
CA SER A 2 -2.87 -17.67 20.31
C SER A 2 -2.56 -16.19 20.09
N ASP A 3 -1.43 -15.89 19.45
CA ASP A 3 -1.12 -14.51 19.04
C ASP A 3 -2.25 -13.95 18.17
N ILE A 4 -2.63 -12.69 18.41
CA ILE A 4 -3.63 -11.99 17.61
C ILE A 4 -3.05 -11.86 16.18
N PRO A 5 -3.74 -12.35 15.14
CA PRO A 5 -3.21 -12.28 13.79
C PRO A 5 -3.19 -10.83 13.29
N HIS A 6 -2.15 -10.47 12.55
CA HIS A 6 -1.92 -9.09 12.09
C HIS A 6 -2.01 -9.00 10.57
N LEU A 7 -2.89 -8.12 10.09
CA LEU A 7 -2.93 -7.67 8.71
C LEU A 7 -2.22 -6.32 8.63
N LEU A 8 -1.00 -6.33 8.08
CA LEU A 8 -0.25 -5.12 7.79
C LEU A 8 -0.39 -4.74 6.31
N ILE A 9 -0.95 -3.57 6.04
CA ILE A 9 -1.18 -3.07 4.69
C ILE A 9 -0.17 -1.96 4.43
N VAL A 10 0.69 -2.14 3.43
CA VAL A 10 1.53 -1.06 2.93
C VAL A 10 0.89 -0.47 1.67
N GLY A 11 0.29 0.71 1.86
CA GLY A 11 -0.47 1.45 0.87
C GLY A 11 0.35 2.55 0.21
N GLY A 12 -0.04 2.96 -1.00
CA GLY A 12 0.51 4.17 -1.63
C GLY A 12 0.50 4.14 -3.16
N PRO A 13 0.66 5.29 -3.83
CA PRO A 13 0.75 5.34 -5.28
C PRO A 13 1.81 4.40 -5.88
N ASN A 14 1.68 4.07 -7.17
CA ASN A 14 2.80 3.48 -7.91
C ASN A 14 4.00 4.46 -7.87
N GLY A 15 5.23 3.97 -7.69
CA GLY A 15 6.43 4.83 -7.59
C GLY A 15 6.70 5.47 -6.20
N SER A 16 5.81 5.33 -5.21
CA SER A 16 6.03 5.95 -3.89
C SER A 16 7.05 5.23 -3.00
N GLY A 17 7.48 4.01 -3.35
CA GLY A 17 8.43 3.21 -2.56
C GLY A 17 7.80 2.20 -1.60
N LYS A 18 6.48 1.98 -1.68
CA LYS A 18 5.74 1.02 -0.83
C LYS A 18 6.29 -0.42 -0.85
N THR A 19 6.85 -0.89 -1.96
CA THR A 19 7.42 -2.26 -2.05
C THR A 19 8.60 -2.45 -1.11
N THR A 20 9.51 -1.47 -1.05
CA THR A 20 10.66 -1.52 -0.14
C THR A 20 10.20 -1.58 1.31
N VAL A 21 9.25 -0.72 1.68
CA VAL A 21 8.67 -0.68 3.02
C VAL A 21 7.96 -1.99 3.37
N ALA A 22 7.15 -2.54 2.47
CA ALA A 22 6.43 -3.79 2.68
C ALA A 22 7.36 -4.99 2.90
N MET A 23 8.42 -5.09 2.08
CA MET A 23 9.41 -6.17 2.21
C MET A 23 10.21 -6.06 3.50
N GLN A 24 10.56 -4.85 3.96
CA GLN A 24 11.22 -4.62 5.24
C GLN A 24 10.37 -5.14 6.40
N TYR A 25 9.08 -4.79 6.44
CA TYR A 25 8.17 -5.29 7.47
C TYR A 25 7.99 -6.81 7.42
N ALA A 26 7.77 -7.37 6.24
CA ALA A 26 7.59 -8.80 6.06
C ALA A 26 8.82 -9.60 6.53
N THR A 27 10.01 -9.11 6.17
CA THR A 27 11.29 -9.72 6.57
C THR A 27 11.52 -9.60 8.08
N ALA A 28 11.34 -8.39 8.65
CA ALA A 28 11.56 -8.16 10.07
C ALA A 28 10.62 -8.99 10.97
N ALA A 29 9.36 -9.15 10.56
CA ALA A 29 8.38 -9.95 11.28
C ALA A 29 8.39 -11.44 10.88
N SER A 30 9.18 -11.84 9.87
CA SER A 30 9.19 -13.20 9.31
C SER A 30 7.80 -13.71 8.91
N ILE A 31 6.98 -12.84 8.30
CA ILE A 31 5.61 -13.16 7.83
C ILE A 31 5.49 -13.04 6.31
N PRO A 32 4.53 -13.74 5.68
CA PRO A 32 4.34 -13.69 4.24
C PRO A 32 4.05 -12.28 3.71
N TYR A 33 4.61 -11.97 2.55
CA TYR A 33 4.31 -10.77 1.76
C TYR A 33 3.47 -11.13 0.53
N TYR A 34 2.41 -10.36 0.29
CA TYR A 34 1.58 -10.47 -0.91
C TYR A 34 1.52 -9.12 -1.65
N GLY A 35 2.06 -9.08 -2.86
CA GLY A 35 1.93 -7.94 -3.78
C GLY A 35 1.62 -8.43 -5.18
N ALA A 36 0.64 -7.82 -5.86
CA ALA A 36 0.21 -8.27 -7.19
C ALA A 36 1.35 -8.23 -8.22
N ASP A 37 2.18 -7.20 -8.20
CA ASP A 37 3.31 -7.04 -9.13
C ASP A 37 4.40 -8.10 -8.86
N ALA A 38 4.71 -8.38 -7.59
CA ALA A 38 5.66 -9.44 -7.22
C ALA A 38 5.14 -10.83 -7.60
N ILE A 39 3.84 -11.07 -7.44
CA ILE A 39 3.21 -12.31 -7.89
C ILE A 39 3.29 -12.42 -9.42
N ALA A 40 3.02 -11.34 -10.16
CA ALA A 40 3.13 -11.34 -11.61
C ALA A 40 4.57 -11.66 -12.06
N ALA A 41 5.57 -11.05 -11.42
CA ALA A 41 6.98 -11.33 -11.67
C ALA A 41 7.37 -12.78 -11.34
N SER A 42 6.75 -13.40 -10.33
CA SER A 42 6.96 -14.81 -10.00
C SER A 42 6.33 -15.78 -11.02
N ILE A 43 5.24 -15.38 -11.68
CA ILE A 43 4.53 -16.20 -12.67
C ILE A 43 5.24 -16.14 -14.02
N ASN A 44 5.57 -14.94 -14.48
CA ASN A 44 6.30 -14.74 -15.73
C ASN A 44 7.43 -13.71 -15.52
N PRO A 45 8.64 -14.16 -15.17
CA PRO A 45 9.77 -13.26 -14.93
C PRO A 45 10.16 -12.43 -16.16
N LEU A 46 10.01 -12.99 -17.36
CA LEU A 46 10.39 -12.33 -18.61
C LEU A 46 9.33 -11.30 -19.06
N TYR A 47 8.06 -11.58 -18.84
CA TYR A 47 6.95 -10.69 -19.21
C TYR A 47 5.88 -10.59 -18.11
N PRO A 48 6.17 -9.95 -16.96
CA PRO A 48 5.23 -9.88 -15.83
C PRO A 48 3.87 -9.26 -16.20
N THR A 49 3.86 -8.31 -17.13
CA THR A 49 2.64 -7.63 -17.60
C THR A 49 1.64 -8.61 -18.22
N SER A 50 2.11 -9.70 -18.85
CA SER A 50 1.22 -10.72 -19.43
C SER A 50 0.51 -11.55 -18.36
N ALA A 51 1.08 -11.63 -17.16
CA ALA A 51 0.55 -12.44 -16.05
C ALA A 51 -0.40 -11.66 -15.12
N ARG A 52 -0.71 -10.39 -15.40
CA ARG A 52 -1.45 -9.51 -14.47
C ARG A 52 -2.81 -10.05 -14.03
N VAL A 53 -3.57 -10.65 -14.94
CA VAL A 53 -4.90 -11.22 -14.61
C VAL A 53 -4.77 -12.42 -13.68
N GLU A 54 -3.84 -13.32 -13.99
CA GLU A 54 -3.56 -14.49 -13.15
C GLU A 54 -3.00 -14.09 -11.78
N ALA A 55 -2.06 -13.14 -11.77
CA ALA A 55 -1.47 -12.59 -10.55
C ALA A 55 -2.53 -11.94 -9.66
N GLY A 56 -3.47 -11.19 -10.24
CA GLY A 56 -4.61 -10.63 -9.50
C GLY A 56 -5.49 -11.70 -8.85
N ARG A 57 -5.79 -12.79 -9.57
CA ARG A 57 -6.54 -13.93 -9.01
C ARG A 57 -5.77 -14.63 -7.89
N LYS A 58 -4.46 -14.84 -8.08
CA LYS A 58 -3.60 -15.47 -7.06
C LYS A 58 -3.45 -14.58 -5.83
N PHE A 59 -3.28 -13.27 -6.00
CA PHE A 59 -3.28 -12.29 -4.91
C PHE A 59 -4.55 -12.38 -4.06
N VAL A 60 -5.72 -12.37 -4.71
CA VAL A 60 -7.02 -12.49 -4.03
C VAL A 60 -7.12 -13.79 -3.23
N ARG A 61 -6.71 -14.92 -3.82
CA ARG A 61 -6.70 -16.21 -3.12
C ARG A 61 -5.75 -16.20 -1.92
N SER A 62 -4.50 -15.75 -2.10
CA SER A 62 -3.51 -15.68 -1.01
C SER A 62 -3.99 -14.85 0.19
N VAL A 63 -4.62 -13.70 -0.07
CA VAL A 63 -5.21 -12.85 0.99
C VAL A 63 -6.37 -13.57 1.67
N GLY A 64 -7.29 -14.15 0.90
CA GLY A 64 -8.43 -14.90 1.44
C GLY A 64 -7.99 -16.09 2.30
N ASP A 65 -7.04 -16.89 1.82
CA ASP A 65 -6.51 -18.06 2.51
C ASP A 65 -5.79 -17.67 3.82
N ALA A 66 -5.02 -16.59 3.80
CA ALA A 66 -4.34 -16.08 5.01
C ALA A 66 -5.36 -15.67 6.08
N ILE A 67 -6.40 -14.91 5.69
CA ILE A 67 -7.49 -14.48 6.57
C ILE A 67 -8.26 -15.69 7.11
N ALA A 68 -8.62 -16.65 6.26
CA ALA A 68 -9.35 -17.85 6.65
C ALA A 68 -8.56 -18.73 7.63
N SER A 69 -7.23 -18.70 7.54
CA SER A 69 -6.31 -19.50 8.36
C SER A 69 -5.78 -18.76 9.59
N ASN A 70 -6.28 -17.56 9.92
CA ASN A 70 -5.78 -16.71 11.01
C ASN A 70 -4.26 -16.51 11.00
N ARG A 71 -3.66 -16.37 9.80
CA ARG A 71 -2.23 -16.13 9.62
C ARG A 71 -1.96 -14.64 9.50
N SER A 72 -0.92 -14.14 10.16
CA SER A 72 -0.41 -12.77 9.95
C SER A 72 0.25 -12.63 8.58
N PHE A 73 0.10 -11.48 7.94
CA PHE A 73 0.70 -11.21 6.62
C PHE A 73 0.85 -9.71 6.34
N VAL A 74 1.78 -9.40 5.44
CA VAL A 74 1.92 -8.08 4.83
C VAL A 74 1.30 -8.10 3.43
N VAL A 75 0.55 -7.06 3.10
CA VAL A 75 0.01 -6.84 1.77
C VAL A 75 0.47 -5.50 1.21
N GLU A 76 0.94 -5.48 -0.03
CA GLU A 76 1.16 -4.25 -0.77
C GLU A 76 -0.04 -3.99 -1.68
N SER A 77 -0.58 -2.77 -1.63
CA SER A 77 -1.64 -2.33 -2.53
C SER A 77 -1.50 -0.85 -2.81
N THR A 78 -1.98 -0.41 -3.97
CA THR A 78 -2.13 1.04 -4.20
C THR A 78 -3.22 1.63 -3.33
N LEU A 79 -4.22 0.84 -2.92
CA LEU A 79 -5.47 1.32 -2.31
C LEU A 79 -6.25 2.30 -3.22
N SER A 80 -5.94 2.33 -4.51
CA SER A 80 -6.64 3.17 -5.50
C SER A 80 -8.04 2.63 -5.85
N GLY A 81 -8.25 1.32 -5.69
CA GLY A 81 -9.57 0.68 -5.79
C GLY A 81 -10.22 0.55 -4.41
N ARG A 82 -11.53 0.26 -4.36
CA ARG A 82 -12.30 0.11 -3.12
C ARG A 82 -12.59 -1.34 -2.72
N SER A 83 -12.15 -2.32 -3.51
CA SER A 83 -12.43 -3.74 -3.28
C SER A 83 -11.74 -4.30 -2.04
N PHE A 84 -10.58 -3.74 -1.66
CA PHE A 84 -9.79 -4.26 -0.54
C PHE A 84 -10.48 -4.08 0.82
N ARG A 85 -11.45 -3.16 0.91
CA ARG A 85 -12.23 -2.91 2.13
C ARG A 85 -12.93 -4.17 2.62
N ASN A 86 -13.36 -5.05 1.70
CA ASN A 86 -14.07 -6.26 2.04
C ASN A 86 -13.16 -7.25 2.79
N TYR A 87 -11.87 -7.33 2.40
CA TYR A 87 -10.89 -8.16 3.11
C TYR A 87 -10.56 -7.59 4.49
N MET A 88 -10.43 -6.26 4.62
CA MET A 88 -10.24 -5.63 5.93
C MET A 88 -11.43 -5.88 6.86
N SER A 89 -12.66 -5.75 6.35
CA SER A 89 -13.87 -6.05 7.15
C SER A 89 -13.98 -7.53 7.51
N ASP A 90 -13.56 -8.46 6.66
CA ASP A 90 -13.52 -9.89 7.01
C ASP A 90 -12.44 -10.19 8.05
N ALA A 91 -11.23 -9.66 7.87
CA ALA A 91 -10.13 -9.79 8.84
C ALA A 91 -10.53 -9.23 10.21
N GLY A 92 -11.13 -8.03 10.25
CA GLY A 92 -11.61 -7.42 11.50
C GLY A 92 -12.67 -8.26 12.20
N ARG A 93 -13.63 -8.84 11.46
CA ARG A 93 -14.63 -9.78 12.03
C ARG A 93 -14.00 -11.06 12.58
N ARG A 94 -12.82 -11.45 12.10
CA ARG A 94 -12.03 -12.59 12.58
C ARG A 94 -11.04 -12.23 13.70
N GLY A 95 -11.06 -10.98 14.17
CA GLY A 95 -10.23 -10.53 15.29
C GLY A 95 -8.79 -10.19 14.89
N TYR A 96 -8.53 -9.89 13.62
CA TYR A 96 -7.23 -9.37 13.21
C TYR A 96 -6.97 -7.99 13.81
N ALA A 97 -5.75 -7.75 14.26
CA ALA A 97 -5.22 -6.39 14.34
C ALA A 97 -4.95 -5.91 12.91
N ILE A 98 -5.38 -4.68 12.56
CA ILE A 98 -5.19 -4.13 11.22
C ILE A 98 -4.37 -2.84 11.30
N THR A 99 -3.23 -2.81 10.60
CA THR A 99 -2.38 -1.63 10.50
C THR A 99 -2.19 -1.21 9.05
N ILE A 100 -2.26 0.10 8.78
CA ILE A 100 -1.89 0.66 7.47
C ILE A 100 -0.63 1.51 7.58
N VAL A 101 0.36 1.23 6.75
CA VAL A 101 1.50 2.10 6.48
C VAL A 101 1.30 2.71 5.11
N PHE A 102 0.98 4.00 5.05
CA PHE A 102 0.72 4.68 3.78
C PHE A 102 1.91 5.53 3.35
N VAL A 103 2.47 5.25 2.17
CA VAL A 103 3.67 5.91 1.65
C VAL A 103 3.32 6.85 0.50
N PHE A 104 3.67 8.12 0.62
CA PHE A 104 3.46 9.14 -0.42
C PHE A 104 4.74 9.93 -0.76
N VAL A 105 4.67 10.68 -1.85
CA VAL A 105 5.69 11.63 -2.34
C VAL A 105 4.99 12.93 -2.71
N ASP A 106 5.74 13.95 -3.13
CA ASP A 106 5.21 15.30 -3.37
C ASP A 106 4.22 15.34 -4.54
N THR A 107 4.62 14.77 -5.68
CA THR A 107 3.88 14.88 -6.93
C THR A 107 3.79 13.55 -7.66
N VAL A 108 2.79 13.47 -8.54
CA VAL A 108 2.62 12.37 -9.46
C VAL A 108 3.80 12.22 -10.43
N ASP A 109 4.46 13.31 -10.83
CA ASP A 109 5.58 13.26 -11.76
C ASP A 109 6.81 12.59 -11.13
N VAL A 110 7.01 12.75 -9.81
CA VAL A 110 8.03 11.98 -9.08
C VAL A 110 7.74 10.47 -9.17
N CYS A 111 6.46 10.08 -9.05
CA CYS A 111 6.06 8.68 -9.23
C CYS A 111 6.33 8.17 -10.65
N VAL A 112 6.01 8.96 -11.67
CA VAL A 112 6.26 8.62 -13.09
C VAL A 112 7.75 8.44 -13.34
N ALA A 113 8.58 9.40 -12.91
CA ALA A 113 10.03 9.34 -13.06
C ALA A 113 10.63 8.09 -12.38
N ARG A 114 10.18 7.77 -11.15
CA ARG A 114 10.65 6.58 -10.42
C ARG A 114 10.23 5.27 -11.09
N VAL A 115 9.04 5.20 -11.67
CA VAL A 115 8.62 4.01 -12.44
C VAL A 115 9.47 3.88 -13.70
N ALA A 116 9.71 4.96 -14.44
CA ALA A 116 10.57 4.95 -15.62
C ALA A 116 12.00 4.48 -15.27
N GLU A 117 12.60 5.01 -14.20
CA GLU A 117 13.92 4.58 -13.74
C GLU A 117 13.95 3.09 -13.36
N ARG A 118 12.91 2.60 -12.69
CA ARG A 118 12.77 1.17 -12.36
C ARG A 118 12.70 0.31 -13.61
N VAL A 119 11.98 0.73 -14.64
CA VAL A 119 11.89 0.01 -15.93
C VAL A 119 13.26 -0.04 -16.62
N LEU A 120 14.03 1.05 -16.60
CA LEU A 120 15.41 1.05 -17.11
C LEU A 120 16.32 0.07 -16.37
N LYS A 121 16.04 -0.21 -15.09
CA LYS A 121 16.72 -1.23 -14.27
C LYS A 121 16.13 -2.64 -14.40
N GLY A 122 15.23 -2.87 -15.36
CA GLY A 122 14.61 -4.18 -15.62
C GLY A 122 13.41 -4.53 -14.73
N GLY A 123 12.85 -3.57 -14.00
CA GLY A 123 11.67 -3.78 -13.15
C GLY A 123 10.34 -3.63 -13.89
N HIS A 124 9.23 -3.75 -13.14
CA HIS A 124 7.87 -3.70 -13.71
C HIS A 124 7.48 -2.33 -14.27
N ASP A 125 6.87 -2.32 -15.45
CA ASP A 125 6.28 -1.13 -16.07
C ASP A 125 4.81 -0.93 -15.66
N VAL A 126 4.41 0.32 -15.45
CA VAL A 126 3.03 0.72 -15.21
C VAL A 126 2.73 1.91 -16.12
N PRO A 127 1.68 1.86 -16.96
CA PRO A 127 1.35 2.96 -17.85
C PRO A 127 1.18 4.28 -17.09
N GLU A 128 1.73 5.38 -17.62
CA GLU A 128 1.68 6.68 -16.97
C GLU A 128 0.26 7.13 -16.62
N ALA A 129 -0.69 6.95 -17.52
CA ALA A 129 -2.11 7.25 -17.27
C ALA A 129 -2.66 6.49 -16.06
N ASP A 130 -2.20 5.25 -15.85
CA ASP A 130 -2.55 4.44 -14.69
C ASP A 130 -1.91 4.99 -13.41
N ILE A 131 -0.65 5.45 -13.46
CA ILE A 131 0.05 6.09 -12.33
C ILE A 131 -0.71 7.35 -11.92
N ARG A 132 -1.00 8.24 -12.88
CA ARG A 132 -1.67 9.52 -12.64
C ARG A 132 -3.05 9.32 -12.01
N ARG A 133 -3.89 8.51 -12.65
CA ARG A 133 -5.22 8.17 -12.12
C ARG A 133 -5.17 7.54 -10.73
N ARG A 134 -4.18 6.70 -10.45
CA ARG A 134 -4.09 6.03 -9.14
C ARG A 134 -3.52 6.91 -8.05
N TYR A 135 -2.72 7.93 -8.38
CA TYR A 135 -2.03 8.77 -7.41
C TYR A 135 -3.00 9.42 -6.41
N TYR A 136 -3.87 10.31 -6.88
CA TYR A 136 -4.83 11.01 -6.04
C TYR A 136 -5.88 10.06 -5.44
N ARG A 137 -6.34 9.07 -6.21
CA ARG A 137 -7.28 8.05 -5.72
C ARG A 137 -6.73 7.25 -4.54
N SER A 138 -5.45 6.88 -4.57
CA SER A 138 -4.81 6.14 -3.49
C SER A 138 -4.80 6.95 -2.20
N ILE A 139 -4.37 8.22 -2.29
CA ILE A 139 -4.28 9.16 -1.17
C ILE A 139 -5.66 9.42 -0.58
N ARG A 140 -6.63 9.79 -1.42
CA ARG A 140 -8.00 10.06 -0.99
C ARG A 140 -8.68 8.83 -0.41
N ASN A 141 -8.57 7.66 -1.04
CA ASN A 141 -9.18 6.44 -0.50
C ASN A 141 -8.54 6.05 0.83
N PHE A 142 -7.22 6.18 0.98
CA PHE A 142 -6.58 5.95 2.27
C PHE A 142 -7.20 6.86 3.33
N TRP A 143 -7.25 8.17 3.08
CA TRP A 143 -7.71 9.14 4.07
C TRP A 143 -9.23 9.08 4.33
N THR A 144 -10.06 8.78 3.35
CA THR A 144 -11.53 8.87 3.53
C THR A 144 -12.18 7.52 3.84
N LEU A 145 -11.55 6.42 3.42
CA LEU A 145 -12.12 5.08 3.52
C LEU A 145 -11.26 4.16 4.39
N TYR A 146 -10.02 3.88 3.98
CA TYR A 146 -9.24 2.79 4.57
C TYR A 146 -8.74 3.08 5.98
N ARG A 147 -8.35 4.33 6.29
CA ARG A 147 -7.88 4.68 7.64
C ARG A 147 -8.93 4.39 8.73
N ASN A 148 -10.22 4.48 8.39
CA ASN A 148 -11.33 4.24 9.31
C ASN A 148 -11.62 2.75 9.54
N LEU A 149 -11.02 1.87 8.71
CA LEU A 149 -11.15 0.42 8.82
C LEU A 149 -9.94 -0.24 9.52
N ALA A 150 -8.92 0.55 9.88
CA ALA A 150 -7.71 0.08 10.53
C ALA A 150 -7.71 0.44 12.02
N ASP A 151 -7.10 -0.42 12.85
CA ASP A 151 -6.90 -0.13 14.27
C ASP A 151 -5.83 0.95 14.46
N SER A 152 -4.80 0.93 13.61
CA SER A 152 -3.75 1.94 13.58
C SER A 152 -3.27 2.22 12.16
N TRP A 153 -2.72 3.41 11.95
CA TRP A 153 -2.11 3.78 10.68
C TRP A 153 -0.99 4.80 10.86
N VAL A 154 -0.09 4.83 9.88
CA VAL A 154 0.99 5.82 9.77
C VAL A 154 1.07 6.32 8.33
N VAL A 155 1.33 7.61 8.17
CA VAL A 155 1.67 8.24 6.90
C VAL A 155 3.16 8.49 6.86
N LEU A 156 3.81 7.96 5.83
CA LEU A 156 5.24 8.08 5.57
C LEU A 156 5.47 8.90 4.30
N TYR A 157 6.35 9.90 4.40
CA TYR A 157 6.83 10.66 3.26
C TYR A 157 8.14 10.05 2.74
N ASN A 158 8.23 9.85 1.43
CA ASN A 158 9.40 9.28 0.76
C ASN A 158 9.84 10.12 -0.45
N GLY A 159 9.65 11.45 -0.40
CA GLY A 159 10.14 12.37 -1.44
C GLY A 159 11.56 12.88 -1.19
N GLY A 160 12.02 12.88 0.06
CA GLY A 160 13.34 13.35 0.47
C GLY A 160 14.46 12.29 0.43
N SER A 161 15.59 12.60 1.08
CA SER A 161 16.77 11.71 1.17
C SER A 161 16.57 10.50 2.08
N ARG A 162 15.57 10.54 2.96
CA ARG A 162 15.16 9.44 3.85
C ARG A 162 13.65 9.43 4.01
N ILE A 163 13.11 8.28 4.41
CA ILE A 163 11.70 8.16 4.81
C ILE A 163 11.48 8.97 6.10
N GLN A 164 10.37 9.72 6.15
CA GLN A 164 9.98 10.54 7.29
C GLN A 164 8.57 10.18 7.76
N ASP A 165 8.39 10.07 9.08
CA ASP A 165 7.09 9.90 9.70
C ASP A 165 6.32 11.23 9.70
N VAL A 166 5.15 11.26 9.07
CA VAL A 166 4.36 12.49 8.92
C VAL A 166 3.27 12.59 9.97
N SER A 167 2.43 11.56 10.06
CA SER A 167 1.37 11.49 11.05
C SER A 167 1.03 10.03 11.35
N VAL A 168 0.49 9.81 12.54
CA VAL A 168 -0.01 8.51 12.98
C VAL A 168 -1.42 8.66 13.51
N GLY A 169 -2.21 7.60 13.42
CA GLY A 169 -3.51 7.59 14.05
C GLY A 169 -3.96 6.22 14.49
N SER A 170 -4.91 6.20 15.41
CA SER A 170 -5.61 5.01 15.87
C SER A 170 -7.03 5.39 16.22
N ARG A 171 -8.01 4.78 15.52
CA ARG A 171 -9.46 5.01 15.62
C ARG A 171 -9.89 6.48 15.70
N ASN A 172 -9.72 7.12 16.87
CA ASN A 172 -10.12 8.51 17.15
C ASN A 172 -8.96 9.47 17.46
N VAL A 173 -7.73 8.98 17.51
CA VAL A 173 -6.54 9.78 17.83
C VAL A 173 -5.74 10.01 16.55
N LEU A 174 -5.37 11.27 16.30
CA LEU A 174 -4.43 11.68 15.28
C LEU A 174 -3.27 12.42 15.96
N THR A 175 -2.04 12.02 15.66
CA THR A 175 -0.84 12.74 16.07
C THR A 175 -0.04 13.12 14.84
N VAL A 176 0.13 14.42 14.64
CA VAL A 176 0.98 14.99 13.59
C VAL A 176 2.41 15.06 14.11
N ARG A 177 3.35 14.42 13.41
CA ARG A 177 4.78 14.39 13.74
C ARG A 177 5.56 15.43 12.95
N ASP A 178 5.14 15.72 11.73
CA ASP A 178 5.66 16.78 10.88
C ASP A 178 4.50 17.60 10.31
N THR A 179 4.31 18.82 10.81
CA THR A 179 3.20 19.70 10.43
C THR A 179 3.28 20.13 8.97
N SER A 180 4.48 20.35 8.43
CA SER A 180 4.66 20.80 7.05
C SER A 180 4.28 19.69 6.09
N LEU A 181 4.85 18.49 6.27
CA LEU A 181 4.54 17.33 5.44
C LEU A 181 3.09 16.87 5.61
N HIS A 182 2.50 17.04 6.81
CA HIS A 182 1.10 16.72 7.03
C HIS A 182 0.19 17.67 6.24
N THR A 183 0.52 18.97 6.23
CA THR A 183 -0.21 19.97 5.42
C THR A 183 -0.10 19.62 3.94
N THR A 184 1.09 19.28 3.44
CA THR A 184 1.28 18.82 2.06
C THR A 184 0.44 17.58 1.75
N PHE A 185 0.42 16.59 2.65
CA PHE A 185 -0.41 15.40 2.50
C PHE A 185 -1.90 15.74 2.43
N MET A 186 -2.38 16.64 3.29
CA MET A 186 -3.79 17.05 3.31
C MET A 186 -4.19 17.82 2.04
N ASN A 187 -3.32 18.68 1.51
CA ASN A 187 -3.55 19.32 0.22
C ASN A 187 -3.71 18.29 -0.91
N LEU A 188 -2.95 17.20 -0.89
CA LEU A 188 -3.10 16.10 -1.85
C LEU A 188 -4.42 15.32 -1.66
N VAL A 189 -4.90 15.17 -0.42
CA VAL A 189 -6.21 14.55 -0.14
C VAL A 189 -7.35 15.38 -0.75
N GLU A 190 -7.22 16.70 -0.68
CA GLU A 190 -8.22 17.66 -1.16
C GLU A 190 -8.19 17.84 -2.68
N SER A 191 -7.02 17.76 -3.31
CA SER A 191 -6.86 17.93 -4.77
C SER A 191 -7.70 16.94 -5.61
N SER A 192 -8.47 17.45 -6.57
CA SER A 192 -9.22 16.66 -7.57
C SER A 192 -8.33 16.21 -8.72
N ASP A 193 -8.70 15.10 -9.36
CA ASP A 193 -8.25 14.75 -10.71
C ASP A 193 -8.89 15.79 -11.67
N ASP A 194 -8.29 16.97 -11.83
CA ASP A 194 -8.64 17.90 -12.92
C ASP A 194 -7.89 17.53 -14.21
#